data_AF-A0A349BLL8-F1
#
_entry.id   AF-A0A349BLL8-F1
#
_cell.length_a   1.000
_cell.length_b   1.000
_cell.length_c   1.000
_cell.angle_alpha   90.00
_cell.angle_beta   90.00
_cell.angle_gamma   90.00
#
_symmetry.space_group_name_H-M   'P 1'
#
loop_
_entity.id
_entity.type
_entity.pdbx_description
1 polymer ?
#
loop_
_entity_poly.entity_id
_entity_poly.type
_entity_poly.pdbx_seq_one_letter_code
_entity_poly.pdbx_strand_id
1 'polypeptide(L)'
;MGISSIRAILPPKSDQIEVTLIGPGYGETILIHLGNNKWVVVDSCIDSRTSEPAALSYLQSIGINPETSVVLIIATHWHDDHVRGSSVWTLSPSDKQVDLFLSLLTQLMPKVKETKFRVSEPDDNLQSIVTLIEIGNLFILLGGDLMETTNPDTGWSVIVESAERPRGKACIYKVPHHGSKNAHSDDVWNKMLLSQPYAILTPFN
;
A
#
# COMPACT_ATOMS: atom_id res chain seq x y z
N MET A 1 -10.57 33.55 -34.34
CA MET A 1 -11.31 32.29 -34.61
C MET A 1 -10.48 31.17 -34.00
N GLY A 2 -10.62 30.85 -32.71
CA GLY A 2 -11.77 30.14 -32.15
C GLY A 2 -11.49 28.64 -32.21
N ILE A 3 -10.46 28.17 -31.49
CA ILE A 3 -10.11 26.74 -31.47
C ILE A 3 -11.11 26.04 -30.56
N SER A 4 -12.08 25.38 -31.22
CA SER A 4 -12.62 24.05 -30.91
C SER A 4 -12.70 23.66 -29.44
N SER A 5 -13.93 23.64 -28.92
CA SER A 5 -14.34 22.94 -27.71
C SER A 5 -13.61 21.59 -27.54
N ILE A 6 -12.78 21.47 -26.52
CA ILE A 6 -12.34 20.17 -26.01
C ILE A 6 -13.63 19.46 -25.59
N ARG A 7 -14.01 18.38 -26.28
CA ARG A 7 -15.07 17.50 -25.79
C ARG A 7 -14.59 16.99 -24.44
N ALA A 8 -15.26 17.39 -23.37
CA ALA A 8 -15.08 16.75 -22.08
C ALA A 8 -15.31 15.25 -22.27
N ILE A 9 -14.30 14.44 -21.94
CA ILE A 9 -14.45 13.00 -21.91
C ILE A 9 -15.44 12.73 -20.76
N LEU A 10 -16.59 12.15 -21.08
CA LEU A 10 -17.57 11.76 -20.07
C LEU A 10 -17.13 10.44 -19.43
N PRO A 11 -17.39 10.22 -18.14
CA PRO A 11 -17.13 8.94 -17.51
C PRO A 11 -17.96 7.83 -18.19
N PRO A 12 -17.45 6.58 -18.23
CA PRO A 12 -18.19 5.44 -18.75
C PRO A 12 -19.48 5.19 -17.96
N LYS A 13 -20.50 4.62 -18.61
CA LYS A 13 -21.76 4.25 -17.94
C LYS A 13 -21.54 3.16 -16.90
N SER A 14 -22.44 3.04 -15.94
CA SER A 14 -22.36 2.04 -14.85
C SER A 14 -22.33 0.59 -15.33
N ASP A 15 -22.85 0.29 -16.52
CA ASP A 15 -22.89 -1.03 -17.14
C ASP A 15 -21.84 -1.20 -18.25
N GLN A 16 -20.96 -0.22 -18.44
CA GLN A 16 -19.95 -0.21 -19.49
C GLN A 16 -18.59 -0.61 -18.93
N ILE A 17 -17.96 -1.60 -19.58
CA ILE A 17 -16.53 -1.86 -19.38
C ILE A 17 -15.72 -0.89 -20.23
N GLU A 18 -14.70 -0.28 -19.63
CA GLU A 18 -13.73 0.57 -20.31
C GLU A 18 -12.33 0.11 -19.97
N VAL A 19 -11.43 0.11 -20.96
CA VAL A 19 -10.00 -0.11 -20.77
C VAL A 19 -9.26 1.07 -21.39
N THR A 20 -8.55 1.82 -20.57
CA THR A 20 -7.82 3.02 -20.98
C THR A 20 -6.33 2.80 -20.75
N LEU A 21 -5.54 2.90 -21.83
CA LEU A 21 -4.09 2.76 -21.80
C LEU A 21 -3.45 4.14 -21.92
N ILE A 22 -2.53 4.45 -21.00
CA ILE A 22 -1.84 5.74 -20.91
C ILE A 22 -0.35 5.47 -20.74
N GLY A 23 0.49 6.11 -21.54
CA GLY A 23 1.94 6.00 -21.41
C GLY A 23 2.65 6.63 -22.61
N PRO A 24 3.91 7.05 -22.46
CA PRO A 24 4.67 7.68 -23.53
C PRO A 24 5.20 6.69 -24.59
N GLY A 25 4.78 5.41 -24.53
CA GLY A 25 5.31 4.30 -25.32
C GLY A 25 6.46 3.53 -24.67
N TYR A 26 6.95 4.00 -23.51
CA TYR A 26 7.90 3.31 -22.62
C TYR A 26 7.43 3.52 -21.18
N GLY A 27 6.98 2.45 -20.51
CA GLY A 27 6.17 2.53 -19.31
C GLY A 27 4.69 2.79 -19.61
N GLU A 28 3.80 2.10 -18.91
CA GLU A 28 2.37 2.13 -19.18
C GLU A 28 1.56 2.19 -17.88
N THR A 29 0.36 2.73 -17.98
CA THR A 29 -0.68 2.68 -16.96
C THR A 29 -1.98 2.29 -17.63
N ILE A 30 -2.64 1.28 -17.06
CA ILE A 30 -3.92 0.79 -17.56
C ILE A 30 -4.98 1.06 -16.51
N LEU A 31 -6.06 1.71 -16.90
CA LEU A 31 -7.27 1.82 -16.09
C LEU A 31 -8.35 0.91 -16.67
N ILE A 32 -9.00 0.15 -15.80
CA ILE A 32 -10.11 -0.72 -16.19
C ILE A 32 -11.33 -0.33 -15.37
N HIS A 33 -12.38 0.17 -16.03
CA HIS A 33 -13.69 0.35 -15.43
C HIS A 33 -14.45 -0.97 -15.45
N LEU A 34 -14.84 -1.47 -14.28
CA LEU A 34 -15.57 -2.72 -14.10
C LEU A 34 -17.10 -2.53 -14.09
N GLY A 35 -17.57 -1.30 -14.26
CA GLY A 35 -18.95 -0.91 -14.00
C GLY A 35 -19.15 -0.39 -12.58
N ASN A 36 -20.30 0.25 -12.35
CA ASN A 36 -20.71 0.84 -11.06
C ASN A 36 -19.63 1.72 -10.41
N ASN A 37 -18.90 2.47 -11.22
CA ASN A 37 -17.79 3.33 -10.80
C ASN A 37 -16.68 2.58 -10.03
N LYS A 38 -16.44 1.31 -10.37
CA LYS A 38 -15.34 0.52 -9.82
C LYS A 38 -14.19 0.46 -10.83
N TRP A 39 -12.99 0.75 -10.37
CA TRP A 39 -11.81 0.90 -11.21
C TRP A 39 -10.66 0.03 -10.71
N VAL A 40 -9.95 -0.59 -11.66
CA VAL A 40 -8.65 -1.23 -11.43
C VAL A 40 -7.58 -0.35 -12.06
N VAL A 41 -6.48 -0.16 -11.35
CA VAL A 41 -5.27 0.50 -11.87
C VAL A 41 -4.19 -0.56 -12.04
N VAL A 42 -3.56 -0.62 -13.21
CA VAL A 42 -2.36 -1.44 -13.46
C VAL A 42 -1.22 -0.49 -13.76
N ASP A 43 -0.16 -0.57 -12.95
CA ASP A 43 0.98 0.33 -12.96
C ASP A 43 0.61 1.81 -12.74
N SER A 44 1.62 2.65 -12.58
CA SER A 44 1.50 4.08 -12.29
C SER A 44 2.68 4.83 -12.90
N CYS A 45 2.63 5.08 -14.20
CA CYS A 45 3.57 5.94 -14.89
C CYS A 45 3.23 7.42 -14.62
N ILE A 46 4.20 8.31 -14.82
CA ILE A 46 3.99 9.75 -14.72
C ILE A 46 3.54 10.30 -16.07
N ASP A 47 2.43 11.05 -16.08
CA ASP A 47 2.02 11.83 -17.25
C ASP A 47 2.99 13.00 -17.44
N SER A 48 3.70 13.02 -18.57
CA SER A 48 4.72 14.04 -18.87
C SER A 48 4.15 15.46 -19.02
N ARG A 49 2.83 15.60 -19.21
CA ARG A 49 2.16 16.90 -19.37
C ARG A 49 1.80 17.53 -18.03
N THR A 50 1.42 16.71 -17.05
CA THR A 50 0.98 17.16 -15.73
C THR A 50 2.04 16.96 -14.64
N SER A 51 3.03 16.08 -14.89
CA SER A 51 3.97 15.55 -13.89
C SER A 51 3.30 14.79 -12.74
N GLU A 52 2.04 14.38 -12.92
CA GLU A 52 1.26 13.62 -11.96
C GLU A 52 1.14 12.14 -12.38
N PRO A 53 0.76 11.23 -11.47
CA PRO A 53 0.41 9.86 -11.86
C PRO A 53 -0.68 9.86 -12.93
N ALA A 54 -0.44 9.13 -14.03
CA ALA A 54 -1.30 9.12 -15.20
C ALA A 54 -2.74 8.66 -14.88
N ALA A 55 -2.88 7.67 -13.98
CA ALA A 55 -4.17 7.18 -13.51
C ALA A 55 -5.00 8.28 -12.83
N LEU A 56 -4.37 9.08 -11.96
CA LEU A 56 -5.06 10.15 -11.24
C LEU A 56 -5.47 11.26 -12.19
N SER A 57 -4.55 11.68 -13.06
CA SER A 57 -4.83 12.69 -14.09
C SER A 57 -6.07 12.31 -14.92
N TYR A 58 -6.17 11.03 -15.32
CA TYR A 58 -7.31 10.54 -16.07
C TYR A 58 -8.62 10.56 -15.26
N LEU A 59 -8.65 9.91 -14.09
CA LEU A 59 -9.86 9.80 -13.28
C LEU A 59 -10.41 11.18 -12.88
N GLN A 60 -9.52 12.11 -12.50
CA GLN A 60 -9.90 13.47 -12.16
C GLN A 60 -10.46 14.22 -13.38
N SER A 61 -9.91 14.01 -14.58
CA SER A 61 -10.38 14.66 -15.81
C SER A 61 -11.81 14.26 -16.20
N ILE A 62 -12.26 13.06 -15.78
CA ILE A 62 -13.63 12.56 -16.00
C ILE A 62 -14.51 12.68 -14.75
N GLY A 63 -14.05 13.39 -13.71
CA GLY A 63 -14.82 13.67 -12.50
C GLY A 63 -14.99 12.49 -11.53
N ILE A 64 -14.15 11.46 -11.63
CA ILE A 64 -14.19 10.29 -10.75
C ILE A 64 -13.27 10.50 -9.55
N ASN A 65 -13.80 10.29 -8.33
CA ASN A 65 -13.00 10.32 -7.10
C ASN A 65 -12.27 8.98 -6.88
N PRO A 66 -10.94 8.92 -7.09
CA PRO A 66 -10.19 7.68 -7.03
C PRO A 66 -10.25 6.99 -5.65
N GLU A 67 -10.29 7.75 -4.55
CA GLU A 67 -10.28 7.20 -3.18
C GLU A 67 -11.47 6.29 -2.88
N THR A 68 -12.59 6.53 -3.58
CA THR A 68 -13.83 5.76 -3.42
C THR A 68 -14.12 4.79 -4.56
N SER A 69 -13.43 4.96 -5.70
CA SER A 69 -13.74 4.24 -6.94
C SER A 69 -12.69 3.20 -7.31
N VAL A 70 -11.44 3.36 -6.89
CA VAL A 70 -10.37 2.39 -7.15
C VAL A 70 -10.46 1.24 -6.16
N VAL A 71 -10.62 0.02 -6.67
CA VAL A 71 -10.84 -1.19 -5.87
C VAL A 71 -9.64 -2.14 -5.87
N LEU A 72 -8.72 -1.97 -6.83
CA LEU A 72 -7.54 -2.81 -6.98
C LEU A 72 -6.44 -2.03 -7.69
N ILE A 73 -5.21 -2.19 -7.20
CA ILE A 73 -3.99 -1.70 -7.86
C ILE A 73 -3.07 -2.90 -8.09
N ILE A 74 -2.56 -3.04 -9.31
CA ILE A 74 -1.64 -4.10 -9.73
C ILE A 74 -0.35 -3.43 -10.18
N ALA A 75 0.77 -3.74 -9.52
CA ALA A 75 2.10 -3.40 -10.03
C ALA A 75 2.66 -4.61 -10.78
N THR A 76 3.05 -4.43 -12.04
CA THR A 76 3.53 -5.53 -12.90
C THR A 76 4.98 -5.89 -12.58
N HIS A 77 5.86 -4.90 -12.45
CA HIS A 77 7.26 -5.03 -12.08
C HIS A 77 7.86 -3.67 -11.66
N TRP A 78 9.09 -3.67 -11.15
CA TRP A 78 9.70 -2.51 -10.48
C TRP A 78 10.69 -1.74 -11.37
N HIS A 79 10.29 -1.39 -12.58
CA HIS A 79 11.03 -0.40 -13.36
C HIS A 79 10.37 0.97 -13.23
N ASP A 80 11.20 2.03 -13.19
CA ASP A 80 10.74 3.40 -12.94
C ASP A 80 9.66 3.87 -13.92
N ASP A 81 9.70 3.39 -15.17
CA ASP A 81 8.70 3.73 -16.18
C ASP A 81 7.30 3.17 -15.87
N HIS A 82 7.19 2.17 -14.98
CA HIS A 82 5.93 1.59 -14.51
C HIS A 82 5.49 2.07 -13.13
N VAL A 83 6.42 2.37 -12.21
CA VAL A 83 6.05 2.62 -10.79
C VAL A 83 6.35 4.03 -10.28
N ARG A 84 6.93 4.92 -11.10
CA ARG A 84 7.36 6.25 -10.64
C ARG A 84 6.22 7.18 -10.19
N GLY A 85 4.98 6.89 -10.57
CA GLY A 85 3.77 7.51 -10.04
C GLY A 85 3.32 6.93 -8.69
N SER A 86 4.10 6.06 -8.07
CA SER A 86 3.84 5.48 -6.76
C SER A 86 5.06 5.58 -5.85
N SER A 87 4.82 5.57 -4.54
CA SER A 87 5.86 5.41 -3.52
C SER A 87 5.49 4.29 -2.55
N VAL A 88 6.50 3.63 -2.01
CA VAL A 88 6.33 2.49 -1.09
C VAL A 88 7.12 2.80 0.18
N TRP A 89 6.39 2.83 1.29
CA TRP A 89 6.93 3.11 2.61
C TRP A 89 6.86 1.86 3.46
N THR A 90 7.99 1.51 4.06
CA THR A 90 8.07 0.47 5.06
C THR A 90 7.81 1.09 6.44
N LEU A 91 6.74 0.68 7.11
CA LEU A 91 6.34 1.20 8.43
C LEU A 91 6.84 0.35 9.59
N SER A 92 7.32 -0.88 9.33
CA SER A 92 7.98 -1.75 10.30
C SER A 92 9.15 -2.48 9.64
N PRO A 93 10.18 -2.93 10.39
CA PRO A 93 10.29 -2.89 11.84
C PRO A 93 10.48 -1.48 12.40
N SER A 94 10.03 -1.26 13.63
CA SER A 94 10.42 -0.10 14.44
C SER A 94 11.89 -0.19 14.87
N ASP A 95 12.48 0.92 15.29
CA ASP A 95 13.85 0.96 15.84
C ASP A 95 14.03 -0.07 16.97
N LYS A 96 13.02 -0.20 17.84
CA LYS A 96 13.06 -1.17 18.94
C LYS A 96 13.04 -2.61 18.44
N GLN A 97 12.28 -2.92 17.38
CA GLN A 97 12.31 -4.26 16.77
C GLN A 97 13.68 -4.56 16.15
N VAL A 98 14.31 -3.57 15.51
CA VAL A 98 15.68 -3.70 14.98
C VAL A 98 16.66 -3.97 16.13
N ASP A 99 16.59 -3.22 17.23
CA ASP A 99 17.45 -3.41 18.41
C ASP A 99 17.28 -4.80 19.03
N LEU A 100 16.04 -5.26 19.17
CA LEU A 100 15.73 -6.59 19.68
C LEU A 100 16.30 -7.68 18.78
N PHE A 101 16.18 -7.50 17.45
CA PHE A 101 16.76 -8.43 16.48
C PHE A 101 18.29 -8.47 16.57
N LEU A 102 18.97 -7.32 16.62
CA LEU A 102 20.42 -7.26 16.74
C LEU A 102 20.92 -7.85 18.09
N SER A 103 20.17 -7.62 19.16
CA SER A 103 20.44 -8.21 20.48
C SER A 103 20.31 -9.73 20.44
N LEU A 104 19.27 -10.24 19.79
CA LEU A 104 19.06 -11.68 19.59
C LEU A 104 20.20 -12.29 18.77
N LEU A 105 20.59 -11.66 17.66
CA LEU A 105 21.73 -12.12 16.86
C LEU A 105 23.00 -12.23 17.70
N THR A 106 23.28 -11.24 18.55
CA THR A 106 24.46 -11.25 19.42
C THR A 106 24.44 -12.41 20.42
N GLN A 107 23.27 -12.76 20.97
CA GLN A 107 23.12 -13.91 21.85
C GLN A 107 23.32 -15.24 21.13
N LEU A 108 22.98 -15.29 19.84
CA LEU A 108 23.14 -16.47 18.98
C LEU A 108 24.56 -16.62 18.42
N MET A 109 25.43 -15.60 18.55
CA MET A 109 26.81 -15.66 18.08
C MET A 109 27.61 -16.68 18.90
N PRO A 110 28.15 -17.76 18.29
CA PRO A 110 28.92 -18.75 19.01
C PRO A 110 30.27 -18.19 19.44
N LYS A 111 30.77 -18.57 20.62
CA LYS A 111 32.15 -18.20 21.00
C LYS A 111 33.16 -19.06 20.26
N VAL A 112 34.38 -18.53 20.14
CA VAL A 112 35.51 -19.24 19.54
C VAL A 112 35.74 -20.56 20.29
N LYS A 113 35.74 -21.68 19.55
CA LYS A 113 35.85 -23.07 20.06
C LYS A 113 34.60 -23.65 20.73
N GLU A 114 33.43 -23.02 20.61
CA GLU A 114 32.15 -23.64 21.01
C GLU A 114 31.48 -24.38 19.84
N THR A 115 30.73 -25.44 20.17
CA THR A 115 29.89 -26.16 19.21
C THR A 115 28.76 -25.26 18.74
N LYS A 116 28.61 -25.11 17.42
CA LYS A 116 27.52 -24.34 16.83
C LYS A 116 26.20 -25.11 16.99
N PHE A 117 25.19 -24.47 17.57
CA PHE A 117 23.83 -24.99 17.59
C PHE A 117 23.00 -24.39 16.43
N ARG A 118 21.94 -25.10 16.04
CA ARG A 118 20.93 -24.53 15.14
C ARG A 118 20.29 -23.33 15.83
N VAL A 119 20.20 -22.21 15.13
CA VAL A 119 19.46 -21.03 15.59
C VAL A 119 18.01 -21.45 15.83
N SER A 120 17.51 -21.22 17.05
CA SER A 120 16.08 -21.35 17.36
C SER A 120 15.31 -20.38 16.47
N GLU A 121 14.20 -20.82 15.90
CA GLU A 121 13.30 -19.97 15.14
C GLU A 121 12.81 -18.84 16.07
N PRO A 122 13.21 -17.57 15.84
CA PRO A 122 12.64 -16.46 16.58
C PRO A 122 11.13 -16.44 16.35
N ASP A 123 10.35 -15.89 17.29
CA ASP A 123 8.91 -15.68 17.06
C ASP A 123 8.71 -14.83 15.77
N ASP A 124 8.15 -15.44 14.72
CA ASP A 124 8.23 -14.99 13.32
C ASP A 124 7.67 -13.57 13.07
N ASN A 125 6.75 -13.13 13.92
CA ASN A 125 6.02 -11.89 13.72
C ASN A 125 6.86 -10.62 13.91
N LEU A 126 8.06 -10.73 14.52
CA LEU A 126 9.00 -9.61 14.64
C LEU A 126 9.54 -9.12 13.29
N GLN A 127 9.50 -9.99 12.27
CA GLN A 127 9.98 -9.70 10.91
C GLN A 127 8.87 -9.20 9.97
N SER A 128 7.66 -9.04 10.48
CA SER A 128 6.54 -8.62 9.65
C SER A 128 6.76 -7.20 9.14
N ILE A 129 6.64 -7.05 7.82
CA ILE A 129 6.77 -5.76 7.13
C ILE A 129 5.37 -5.22 6.88
N VAL A 130 5.06 -4.10 7.55
CA VAL A 130 3.91 -3.28 7.25
C VAL A 130 4.34 -2.29 6.17
N THR A 131 3.57 -2.25 5.10
CA THR A 131 3.87 -1.40 3.95
C THR A 131 2.71 -0.46 3.67
N LEU A 132 3.01 0.81 3.41
CA LEU A 132 2.07 1.79 2.88
C LEU A 132 2.47 2.17 1.46
N ILE A 133 1.57 1.96 0.51
CA ILE A 133 1.75 2.35 -0.88
C ILE A 133 0.94 3.62 -1.12
N GLU A 134 1.58 4.63 -1.70
CA GLU A 134 0.96 5.91 -2.05
C GLU A 134 0.99 6.10 -3.57
N ILE A 135 -0.16 6.48 -4.14
CA ILE A 135 -0.29 6.93 -5.54
C ILE A 135 -1.07 8.23 -5.52
N GLY A 136 -0.37 9.36 -5.46
CA GLY A 136 -0.95 10.66 -5.17
C GLY A 136 -1.81 10.62 -3.90
N ASN A 137 -3.14 10.81 -4.02
CA ASN A 137 -4.05 10.76 -2.87
C ASN A 137 -4.58 9.35 -2.54
N LEU A 138 -4.19 8.32 -3.29
CA LEU A 138 -4.55 6.93 -2.99
C LEU A 138 -3.53 6.30 -2.04
N PHE A 139 -4.02 5.72 -0.96
CA PHE A 139 -3.20 5.03 0.03
C PHE A 139 -3.66 3.57 0.19
N ILE A 140 -2.71 2.64 0.19
CA ILE A 140 -2.94 1.21 0.41
C ILE A 140 -2.10 0.77 1.60
N LEU A 141 -2.74 0.23 2.64
CA LEU A 141 -2.05 -0.30 3.80
C LEU A 141 -2.00 -1.83 3.74
N LEU A 142 -0.80 -2.39 3.77
CA LEU A 142 -0.55 -3.82 3.83
C LEU A 142 -0.05 -4.18 5.23
N GLY A 143 -0.90 -4.80 6.06
CA GLY A 143 -0.59 -5.05 7.47
C GLY A 143 0.35 -6.23 7.76
N GLY A 144 0.68 -7.03 6.74
CA GLY A 144 1.47 -8.25 6.93
C GLY A 144 0.84 -9.19 7.95
N ASP A 145 1.65 -9.64 8.89
CA ASP A 145 1.29 -10.45 10.06
C ASP A 145 1.63 -9.73 11.37
N LEU A 146 1.80 -8.40 11.31
CA LEU A 146 2.17 -7.60 12.47
C LEU A 146 1.08 -7.69 13.54
N MET A 147 1.51 -7.98 14.75
CA MET A 147 0.67 -8.04 15.93
C MET A 147 0.94 -6.84 16.84
N GLU A 148 -0.06 -6.47 17.62
CA GLU A 148 0.14 -5.55 18.74
C GLU A 148 0.91 -6.25 19.86
N THR A 149 1.73 -5.48 20.57
CA THR A 149 2.58 -5.97 21.65
C THR A 149 2.33 -5.19 22.94
N THR A 150 2.85 -5.68 24.07
CA THR A 150 2.78 -4.95 25.34
C THR A 150 3.84 -3.85 25.45
N ASN A 151 4.83 -3.83 24.55
CA ASN A 151 5.86 -2.82 24.53
C ASN A 151 5.42 -1.66 23.61
N PRO A 152 5.31 -0.42 24.12
CA PRO A 152 4.81 0.71 23.33
C PRO A 152 5.71 1.07 22.14
N ASP A 153 6.98 0.65 22.15
CA ASP A 153 7.94 0.92 21.08
C ASP A 153 7.89 -0.14 19.97
N THR A 154 6.98 -1.12 20.04
CA THR A 154 6.81 -2.19 19.03
C THR A 154 5.34 -2.41 18.70
N GLY A 155 5.05 -3.15 17.63
CA GLY A 155 3.68 -3.49 17.22
C GLY A 155 2.95 -2.35 16.50
N TRP A 156 1.62 -2.32 16.56
CA TRP A 156 0.82 -1.34 15.83
C TRP A 156 0.90 0.06 16.44
N SER A 157 0.98 0.14 17.77
CA SER A 157 0.98 1.40 18.51
C SER A 157 2.10 2.34 18.06
N VAL A 158 3.34 1.84 17.94
CA VAL A 158 4.48 2.65 17.47
C VAL A 158 4.30 3.13 16.02
N ILE A 159 3.67 2.34 15.15
CA ILE A 159 3.41 2.72 13.76
C ILE A 159 2.35 3.81 13.69
N VAL A 160 1.23 3.63 14.39
CA VAL A 160 0.13 4.58 14.36
C VAL A 160 0.60 5.96 14.82
N GLU A 161 1.37 6.00 15.91
CA GLU A 161 1.84 7.23 16.53
C GLU A 161 3.08 7.84 15.85
N SER A 162 3.77 7.08 14.99
CA SER A 162 4.96 7.55 14.27
C SER A 162 4.73 8.88 13.57
N ALA A 163 5.62 9.85 13.82
CA ALA A 163 5.64 11.16 13.17
C ALA A 163 6.09 11.10 11.71
N GLU A 164 6.90 10.10 11.37
CA GLU A 164 7.67 10.01 10.13
C GLU A 164 6.91 9.31 9.00
N ARG A 165 5.80 8.64 9.30
CA ARG A 165 4.99 7.97 8.27
C ARG A 165 4.13 8.97 7.50
N PRO A 166 3.80 8.67 6.22
CA PRO A 166 2.76 9.40 5.52
C PRO A 166 1.44 9.39 6.30
N ARG A 167 0.75 10.54 6.28
CA ARG A 167 -0.47 10.78 7.06
C ARG A 167 -1.77 10.53 6.30
N GLY A 168 -1.69 10.14 5.02
CA GLY A 168 -2.84 9.75 4.23
C GLY A 168 -3.60 8.57 4.83
N LYS A 169 -4.89 8.51 4.53
CA LYS A 169 -5.79 7.44 4.99
C LYS A 169 -6.00 6.42 3.89
N ALA A 170 -5.76 5.15 4.19
CA ALA A 170 -5.83 4.09 3.20
C ALA A 170 -7.28 3.76 2.82
N CYS A 171 -7.50 3.64 1.50
CA CYS A 171 -8.76 3.18 0.91
C CYS A 171 -8.78 1.65 0.71
N ILE A 172 -7.61 1.01 0.67
CA ILE A 172 -7.46 -0.45 0.62
C ILE A 172 -6.61 -0.89 1.83
N TYR A 173 -7.07 -1.90 2.55
CA TYR A 173 -6.38 -2.45 3.71
C TYR A 173 -6.30 -3.97 3.64
N LYS A 174 -5.09 -4.53 3.56
CA LYS A 174 -4.88 -5.96 3.78
C LYS A 174 -4.85 -6.20 5.28
N VAL A 175 -5.91 -6.81 5.81
CA VAL A 175 -6.05 -7.13 7.22
C VAL A 175 -4.91 -8.07 7.65
N PRO A 176 -4.20 -7.73 8.74
CA PRO A 176 -3.02 -8.44 9.16
C PRO A 176 -3.34 -9.81 9.76
N HIS A 177 -2.38 -10.74 9.67
CA HIS A 177 -2.36 -12.00 10.41
C HIS A 177 -3.69 -12.75 10.35
N HIS A 178 -4.25 -12.85 9.14
CA HIS A 178 -5.51 -13.57 8.91
C HIS A 178 -6.71 -13.08 9.75
N GLY A 179 -6.67 -11.83 10.25
CA GLY A 179 -7.72 -11.27 11.11
C GLY A 179 -7.63 -11.70 12.57
N SER A 180 -6.46 -12.15 13.03
CA SER A 180 -6.24 -12.55 14.41
C SER A 180 -6.47 -11.39 15.38
N LYS A 181 -7.04 -11.70 16.56
CA LYS A 181 -7.43 -10.69 17.56
C LYS A 181 -6.24 -9.85 18.05
N ASN A 182 -5.06 -10.45 18.15
CA ASN A 182 -3.83 -9.77 18.55
C ASN A 182 -3.21 -8.92 17.43
N ALA A 183 -3.68 -9.03 16.18
CA ALA A 183 -3.27 -8.18 15.07
C ALA A 183 -4.26 -7.03 14.79
N HIS A 184 -5.40 -7.01 15.50
CA HIS A 184 -6.38 -5.94 15.40
C HIS A 184 -5.97 -4.71 16.21
N SER A 185 -6.10 -3.53 15.63
CA SER A 185 -5.90 -2.23 16.30
C SER A 185 -6.97 -1.24 15.87
N ASP A 186 -7.84 -0.83 16.79
CA ASP A 186 -8.88 0.18 16.53
C ASP A 186 -8.29 1.50 16.03
N ASP A 187 -7.09 1.83 16.50
CA ASP A 187 -6.38 3.03 16.14
C ASP A 187 -5.92 3.03 14.68
N VAL A 188 -5.57 1.87 14.12
CA VAL A 188 -5.35 1.73 12.67
C VAL A 188 -6.63 2.07 11.91
N TRP A 189 -7.76 1.47 12.30
CA TRP A 189 -9.06 1.72 11.66
C TRP A 189 -9.47 3.20 11.74
N ASN A 190 -9.29 3.83 12.89
CA ASN A 190 -9.74 5.20 13.13
C ASN A 190 -8.80 6.25 12.52
N LYS A 191 -7.48 6.05 12.63
CA LYS A 191 -6.48 7.07 12.30
C LYS A 191 -5.83 6.85 10.93
N MET A 192 -5.72 5.60 10.46
CA MET A 192 -4.97 5.26 9.23
C MET A 192 -5.85 4.85 8.06
N LEU A 193 -7.14 4.54 8.27
CA LEU A 193 -8.05 4.14 7.19
C LEU A 193 -9.10 5.23 6.91
N LEU A 194 -9.63 5.22 5.68
CA LEU A 194 -10.89 5.89 5.36
C LEU A 194 -12.04 5.24 6.12
N SER A 195 -13.19 5.90 6.19
CA SER A 195 -14.37 5.39 6.91
C SER A 195 -14.98 4.14 6.27
N GLN A 196 -14.78 3.94 4.96
CA GLN A 196 -15.24 2.78 4.21
C GLN A 196 -14.12 2.24 3.33
N PRO A 197 -13.09 1.60 3.92
CA PRO A 197 -12.01 1.02 3.14
C PRO A 197 -12.44 -0.33 2.54
N TYR A 198 -11.85 -0.71 1.43
CA TYR A 198 -11.85 -2.09 0.96
C TYR A 198 -10.88 -2.91 1.80
N ALA A 199 -11.42 -3.69 2.74
CA ALA A 199 -10.64 -4.60 3.57
C ALA A 199 -10.50 -5.97 2.90
N ILE A 200 -9.27 -6.44 2.74
CA ILE A 200 -8.94 -7.75 2.16
C ILE A 200 -8.50 -8.66 3.31
N LEU A 201 -9.13 -9.84 3.42
CA LEU A 201 -8.81 -10.84 4.43
C LEU A 201 -8.41 -12.14 3.75
N THR A 202 -7.33 -12.75 4.22
CA THR A 202 -6.95 -14.12 3.83
C THR A 202 -7.24 -15.02 5.02
N PRO A 203 -8.26 -15.89 4.99
CA PRO A 203 -8.55 -16.78 6.10
C PRO A 203 -7.41 -17.81 6.29
N PHE A 204 -7.19 -18.22 7.54
CA PHE A 204 -6.32 -19.32 7.92
C PHE A 204 -7.20 -20.48 8.42
N ASN A 205 -6.92 -21.71 7.98
CA ASN A 205 -7.65 -22.92 8.35
C ASN A 205 -6.78 -23.82 9.23
#